data_AF-A0A2T4DRR6-F1
#
_entry.id   AF-A0A2T4DRR6-F1
#
_cell.length_a   1.000
_cell.length_b   1.000
_cell.length_c   1.000
_cell.angle_alpha   90.00
_cell.angle_beta   90.00
_cell.angle_gamma   90.00
#
_symmetry.space_group_name_H-M   'P 1'
#
loop_
_entity.id
_entity.type
_entity.pdbx_description
1 polymer ?
#
loop_
_entity_poly.entity_id
_entity_poly.type
_entity_poly.pdbx_seq_one_letter_code
_entity_poly.pdbx_strand_id
1 'polypeptide(L)'
;MALREHKSLNEILKFVRENEQEDPAHLVLRAKQFPDWPIKEIAEQIAARKKAKDKLPEWYNHPEIIFPPALSMEQCSSEATAKFKASLVKGRHFADLSGGFGIDTYYLSQQFDNVIYVEQQTHLCELAAYNFQQLKKKQILLRQRLFW
;
A
#
# COMPACT_ATOMS: atom_id res chain seq x y z
N MET A 1 -15.23 -3.87 32.46
CA MET A 1 -14.44 -4.38 31.31
C MET A 1 -13.74 -3.17 30.70
N ALA A 2 -12.45 -2.95 30.98
CA ALA A 2 -11.75 -1.75 30.54
C ALA A 2 -11.66 -1.72 29.01
N LEU A 3 -12.22 -0.68 28.39
CA LEU A 3 -12.05 -0.36 26.98
C LEU A 3 -10.55 -0.06 26.79
N ARG A 4 -9.79 -0.98 26.21
CA ARG A 4 -8.40 -0.71 25.81
C ARG A 4 -8.46 0.28 24.65
N GLU A 5 -7.81 1.44 24.81
CA GLU A 5 -7.65 2.38 23.71
C GLU A 5 -6.68 1.77 22.69
N HIS A 6 -7.20 1.48 21.49
CA HIS A 6 -6.37 1.01 20.38
C HIS A 6 -5.53 2.15 19.82
N LYS A 7 -4.31 1.83 19.39
CA LYS A 7 -3.41 2.79 18.74
C LYS A 7 -3.98 3.31 17.43
N SER A 8 -3.84 4.62 17.21
CA SER A 8 -4.21 5.25 15.95
C SER A 8 -3.32 4.78 14.81
N LEU A 9 -3.82 4.86 13.57
CA LEU A 9 -3.03 4.51 12.38
C LEU A 9 -1.72 5.33 12.29
N ASN A 10 -1.77 6.61 12.65
CA ASN A 10 -0.58 7.46 12.64
C ASN A 10 0.48 7.01 13.65
N GLU A 11 0.06 6.57 14.85
CA GLU A 11 0.98 5.99 15.84
C GLU A 11 1.58 4.67 15.34
N ILE A 12 0.77 3.82 14.70
CA ILE A 12 1.22 2.54 14.12
C ILE A 12 2.26 2.79 13.02
N LEU A 13 1.97 3.66 12.05
CA LEU A 13 2.89 3.97 10.96
C LEU A 13 4.17 4.64 11.47
N LYS A 14 4.07 5.47 12.52
CA LYS A 14 5.25 6.02 13.19
C LYS A 14 6.11 4.93 13.81
N PHE A 15 5.49 4.00 14.55
CA PHE A 15 6.20 2.86 15.14
C PHE A 15 6.92 2.02 14.07
N VAL A 16 6.25 1.72 12.95
CA VAL A 16 6.84 0.98 11.82
C VAL A 16 8.12 1.66 11.32
N ARG A 17 8.10 2.98 11.14
CA ARG A 17 9.27 3.74 10.65
C ARG A 17 10.39 3.79 11.68
N GLU A 18 10.06 4.02 12.96
CA GLU A 18 11.05 4.09 14.04
C GLU A 18 11.74 2.74 14.29
N ASN A 19 11.06 1.64 14.01
CA ASN A 19 11.56 0.27 14.21
C ASN A 19 11.93 -0.43 12.89
N GLU A 20 12.10 0.32 11.80
CA GLU A 20 12.33 -0.28 10.47
C GLU A 20 13.60 -1.13 10.41
N GLN A 21 14.61 -0.84 11.26
CA GLN A 21 15.85 -1.64 11.31
C GLN A 21 15.73 -2.92 12.15
N GLU A 22 14.66 -3.08 12.94
CA GLU A 22 14.45 -4.30 13.71
C GLU A 22 14.12 -5.49 12.79
N ASP A 23 14.44 -6.70 13.25
CA ASP A 23 13.96 -7.94 12.62
C ASP A 23 12.47 -8.14 12.95
N PRO A 24 11.58 -8.18 11.93
CA PRO A 24 10.15 -8.46 12.12
C PRO A 24 9.89 -9.71 12.98
N ALA A 25 10.68 -10.77 12.82
CA ALA A 25 10.51 -12.01 13.59
C ALA A 25 10.77 -11.78 15.08
N HIS A 26 11.82 -11.02 15.41
CA HIS A 26 12.16 -10.67 16.79
C HIS A 26 11.10 -9.76 17.43
N LEU A 27 10.50 -8.86 16.66
CA LEU A 27 9.39 -8.03 17.13
C LEU A 27 8.15 -8.89 17.47
N VAL A 28 7.79 -9.85 16.62
CA VAL A 28 6.66 -10.77 16.87
C VAL A 28 6.87 -11.62 18.12
N LEU A 29 8.09 -12.12 18.37
CA LEU A 29 8.41 -12.88 19.58
C LEU A 29 8.22 -12.06 20.87
N ARG A 30 8.36 -10.74 20.79
CA ARG A 30 8.19 -9.80 21.91
C ARG A 30 6.78 -9.23 22.00
N ALA A 31 5.80 -9.68 21.20
CA ALA A 31 4.46 -9.10 21.12
C ALA A 31 3.75 -8.94 22.48
N LYS A 32 4.00 -9.85 23.44
CA LYS A 32 3.43 -9.76 24.80
C LYS A 32 3.84 -8.50 25.57
N GLN A 33 4.94 -7.85 25.19
CA GLN A 33 5.40 -6.59 25.80
C GLN A 33 4.58 -5.38 25.32
N PHE A 34 3.78 -5.54 24.26
CA PHE A 34 2.98 -4.47 23.64
C PHE A 34 1.50 -4.89 23.51
N PRO A 35 0.77 -5.10 24.63
CA PRO A 35 -0.57 -5.69 24.64
C PRO A 35 -1.64 -4.87 23.91
N ASP A 36 -1.39 -3.59 23.65
CA ASP A 36 -2.31 -2.67 22.97
C ASP A 36 -1.88 -2.36 21.52
N TRP A 37 -0.79 -2.97 21.03
CA TRP A 37 -0.27 -2.76 19.69
C TRP A 37 -0.54 -3.96 18.78
N PRO A 38 -0.91 -3.73 17.51
CA PRO A 38 -1.06 -4.79 16.50
C PRO A 38 0.32 -5.23 15.98
N ILE A 39 1.09 -5.90 16.83
CA ILE A 39 2.52 -6.20 16.58
C ILE A 39 2.72 -7.07 15.33
N LYS A 40 1.77 -7.97 15.03
CA LYS A 40 1.87 -8.81 13.84
C LYS A 40 1.77 -7.97 12.57
N GLU A 41 0.78 -7.08 12.50
CA GLU A 41 0.56 -6.17 11.38
C GLU A 41 1.72 -5.17 11.24
N ILE A 42 2.28 -4.71 12.36
CA ILE A 42 3.48 -3.85 12.37
C ILE A 42 4.68 -4.59 11.78
N ALA A 43 4.92 -5.84 12.18
CA ALA A 43 6.02 -6.65 11.67
C ALA A 43 5.86 -6.91 10.15
N GLU A 44 4.64 -7.19 9.69
CA GLU A 44 4.31 -7.33 8.27
C GLU A 44 4.58 -6.01 7.50
N GLN A 45 4.19 -4.86 8.06
CA GLN A 45 4.48 -3.56 7.47
C GLN A 45 5.98 -3.23 7.42
N ILE A 46 6.75 -3.55 8.47
CA ILE A 46 8.21 -3.38 8.46
C ILE A 46 8.82 -4.22 7.34
N ALA A 47 8.43 -5.50 7.22
CA ALA A 47 8.93 -6.38 6.17
C ALA A 47 8.58 -5.86 4.76
N ALA A 48 7.35 -5.41 4.55
CA ALA A 48 6.90 -4.86 3.27
C ALA A 48 7.60 -3.54 2.93
N ARG A 49 7.78 -2.65 3.93
CA ARG A 49 8.49 -1.37 3.78
C ARG A 49 9.96 -1.55 3.43
N LYS A 50 10.65 -2.53 4.02
CA LYS A 50 12.02 -2.91 3.62
C LYS A 50 12.10 -3.30 2.14
N LYS A 51 11.16 -4.12 1.65
CA LYS A 51 11.08 -4.48 0.22
C LYS A 51 10.77 -3.26 -0.67
N ALA A 52 9.91 -2.37 -0.19
CA ALA A 52 9.50 -1.17 -0.92
C ALA A 52 10.64 -0.16 -1.08
N LYS A 53 11.60 -0.11 -0.15
CA LYS A 53 12.75 0.80 -0.21
C LYS A 53 13.47 0.78 -1.56
N ASP A 54 13.74 -0.41 -2.08
CA ASP A 54 14.45 -0.58 -3.36
C ASP A 54 13.47 -0.66 -4.55
N LYS A 55 12.31 -1.31 -4.36
CA LYS A 55 11.36 -1.57 -5.45
C LYS A 55 10.49 -0.37 -5.81
N LEU A 56 10.13 0.45 -4.82
CA LEU A 56 9.17 1.56 -4.88
C LEU A 56 9.67 2.78 -4.07
N PRO A 57 10.85 3.35 -4.39
CA PRO A 57 11.47 4.41 -3.58
C PRO A 57 10.58 5.65 -3.40
N GLU A 58 9.78 6.05 -4.40
CA GLU A 58 8.83 7.16 -4.28
C GLU A 58 7.78 6.86 -3.20
N TRP A 59 7.19 5.66 -3.23
CA TRP A 59 6.18 5.24 -2.26
C TRP A 59 6.76 5.02 -0.86
N TYR A 60 7.97 4.47 -0.78
CA TYR A 60 8.72 4.32 0.47
C TYR A 60 8.90 5.67 1.19
N ASN A 61 9.17 6.73 0.43
CA ASN A 61 9.39 8.06 0.98
C ASN A 61 8.10 8.77 1.43
N HIS A 62 6.92 8.21 1.15
CA HIS A 62 5.66 8.73 1.68
C HIS A 62 5.33 8.05 3.03
N PRO A 63 5.39 8.77 4.16
CA PRO A 63 5.28 8.17 5.48
C PRO A 63 3.89 7.62 5.79
N GLU A 64 2.84 8.10 5.11
CA GLU A 64 1.46 7.69 5.31
C GLU A 64 1.08 6.44 4.50
N ILE A 65 1.93 5.94 3.61
CA ILE A 65 1.63 4.77 2.76
C ILE A 65 1.59 3.49 3.59
N ILE A 66 0.55 2.69 3.36
CA ILE A 66 0.43 1.33 3.88
C ILE A 66 0.81 0.38 2.75
N PHE A 67 1.75 -0.53 3.01
CA PHE A 67 2.16 -1.53 2.03
C PHE A 67 1.25 -2.76 2.07
N PRO A 68 1.12 -3.49 0.96
CA PRO A 68 0.18 -4.60 0.88
C PRO A 68 0.78 -5.86 1.52
N PRO A 69 0.02 -6.95 1.63
CA PRO A 69 0.56 -8.25 2.02
C PRO A 69 1.74 -8.66 1.13
N ALA A 70 2.61 -9.54 1.66
CA ALA A 70 3.86 -9.93 1.03
C ALA A 70 3.71 -10.38 -0.44
N LEU A 71 2.69 -11.19 -0.72
CA LEU A 71 2.41 -11.68 -2.08
C LEU A 71 2.16 -10.53 -3.07
N SER A 72 1.27 -9.60 -2.70
CA SER A 72 0.95 -8.43 -3.53
C SER A 72 2.15 -7.50 -3.67
N MET A 73 2.98 -7.36 -2.63
CA MET A 73 4.22 -6.59 -2.69
C MET A 73 5.24 -7.23 -3.64
N GLU A 74 5.30 -8.56 -3.70
CA GLU A 74 6.18 -9.30 -4.62
C GLU A 74 5.69 -9.23 -6.07
N GLN A 75 4.38 -9.36 -6.28
CA GLN A 75 3.75 -9.38 -7.60
C GLN A 75 3.60 -8.00 -8.24
N CYS A 76 3.62 -6.90 -7.47
CA CYS A 76 3.46 -5.57 -8.05
C CYS A 76 4.64 -5.21 -8.98
N SER A 77 4.39 -4.32 -9.93
CA SER A 77 5.47 -3.74 -10.74
C SER A 77 6.48 -2.98 -9.86
N SER A 78 7.74 -2.91 -10.30
CA SER A 78 8.67 -1.93 -9.74
C SER A 78 8.31 -0.53 -10.23
N GLU A 79 8.79 0.49 -9.51
CA GLU A 79 8.61 1.88 -9.89
C GLU A 79 9.19 2.17 -11.29
N ALA A 80 10.38 1.66 -11.60
CA ALA A 80 11.01 1.83 -12.90
C ALA A 80 10.14 1.25 -14.04
N THR A 81 9.61 0.04 -13.85
CA THR A 81 8.75 -0.61 -14.84
C THR A 81 7.42 0.13 -15.01
N ALA A 82 6.81 0.60 -13.91
CA ALA A 82 5.54 1.32 -13.98
C ALA A 82 5.69 2.70 -14.63
N LYS A 83 6.79 3.43 -14.35
CA LYS A 83 7.14 4.68 -15.06
C LYS A 83 7.36 4.45 -16.55
N PHE A 84 8.03 3.34 -16.92
CA PHE A 84 8.18 2.97 -18.33
C PHE A 84 6.84 2.68 -18.99
N LYS A 85 5.95 1.89 -18.39
CA LYS A 85 4.59 1.66 -18.94
C LYS A 85 3.82 2.97 -19.13
N ALA A 86 3.92 3.88 -18.16
CA ALA A 86 3.28 5.18 -18.23
C ALA A 86 3.82 6.05 -19.38
N SER A 87 5.09 5.92 -19.77
CA SER A 87 5.63 6.70 -20.90
C SER A 87 5.14 6.23 -22.27
N LEU A 88 4.59 5.02 -22.37
CA LEU A 88 4.15 4.43 -23.64
C LEU A 88 2.77 4.91 -24.10
N VAL A 89 1.92 5.35 -23.17
CA VAL A 89 0.50 5.64 -23.45
C VAL A 89 0.03 6.90 -22.72
N LYS A 90 -0.86 7.64 -23.37
CA LYS A 90 -1.56 8.81 -22.81
C LYS A 90 -2.95 8.92 -23.41
N GLY A 91 -3.87 9.57 -22.70
CA GLY A 91 -5.23 9.75 -23.20
C GLY A 91 -6.15 10.41 -22.19
N ARG A 92 -7.46 10.28 -22.41
CA ARG A 92 -8.47 10.87 -21.50
C ARG A 92 -9.01 9.86 -20.49
N HIS A 93 -9.11 8.59 -20.88
CA HIS A 93 -9.69 7.52 -20.07
C HIS A 93 -8.79 6.29 -20.06
N PHE A 94 -8.61 5.69 -18.89
CA PHE A 94 -7.90 4.42 -18.71
C PHE A 94 -8.65 3.55 -17.69
N ALA A 95 -8.60 2.24 -17.87
CA ALA A 95 -9.13 1.28 -16.91
C ALA A 95 -8.10 0.18 -16.64
N ASP A 96 -7.71 0.02 -15.38
CA ASP A 96 -6.95 -1.13 -14.88
C ASP A 96 -7.94 -2.17 -14.36
N LEU A 97 -8.03 -3.29 -15.07
CA LEU A 97 -8.98 -4.37 -14.78
C LEU A 97 -8.42 -5.43 -13.82
N SER A 98 -7.15 -5.29 -13.44
CA SER A 98 -6.43 -6.22 -12.57
C SER A 98 -6.07 -5.62 -11.22
N GLY A 99 -5.86 -4.30 -11.17
CA GLY A 99 -5.65 -3.53 -9.95
C GLY A 99 -4.39 -3.92 -9.18
N GLY A 100 -4.50 -4.95 -8.35
CA GLY A 100 -3.45 -5.39 -7.43
C GLY A 100 -3.12 -4.31 -6.41
N PHE A 101 -1.84 -4.12 -6.11
CA PHE A 101 -1.42 -3.02 -5.23
C PHE A 101 -1.66 -1.61 -5.85
N GLY A 102 -1.90 -1.51 -7.15
CA GLY A 102 -2.21 -0.24 -7.81
C GLY A 102 -1.00 0.59 -8.24
N ILE A 103 0.21 0.01 -8.27
CA ILE A 103 1.43 0.69 -8.73
C ILE A 103 1.30 1.14 -10.19
N ASP A 104 0.94 0.22 -11.09
CA ASP A 104 0.77 0.56 -12.51
C ASP A 104 -0.36 1.58 -12.69
N THR A 105 -1.50 1.39 -12.02
CA THR A 105 -2.61 2.37 -11.98
C THR A 105 -2.13 3.76 -11.56
N TYR A 106 -1.35 3.88 -10.48
CA TYR A 106 -0.85 5.16 -9.99
C TYR A 106 -0.01 5.90 -11.03
N TYR A 107 0.98 5.22 -11.63
CA TYR A 107 1.86 5.85 -12.60
C TYR A 107 1.13 6.16 -13.92
N LEU A 108 0.29 5.24 -14.39
CA LEU A 108 -0.55 5.49 -15.57
C LEU A 108 -1.51 6.65 -15.34
N SER A 109 -2.09 6.81 -14.14
CA SER A 109 -3.03 7.90 -13.83
C SER A 109 -2.48 9.32 -14.03
N GLN A 110 -1.17 9.47 -14.16
CA GLN A 110 -0.53 10.75 -14.47
C GLN A 110 -0.70 11.17 -15.93
N GLN A 111 -1.03 10.23 -16.82
CA GLN A 111 -1.17 10.43 -18.25
C GLN A 111 -2.64 10.44 -18.73
N PHE A 112 -3.59 10.34 -17.79
CA PHE A 112 -5.03 10.26 -18.07
C PHE A 112 -5.85 11.15 -17.16
N ASP A 113 -6.92 11.73 -17.70
CA ASP A 113 -7.85 12.58 -16.94
C ASP A 113 -8.71 11.76 -15.97
N ASN A 114 -9.15 10.58 -16.40
CA ASN A 114 -10.06 9.71 -15.65
C ASN A 114 -9.53 8.28 -15.66
N VAL A 115 -9.43 7.67 -14.48
CA VAL A 115 -8.93 6.30 -14.32
C VAL A 115 -9.93 5.46 -13.56
N ILE A 116 -10.20 4.25 -14.04
CA ILE A 116 -10.96 3.25 -13.29
C ILE A 116 -9.98 2.18 -12.81
N TYR A 117 -9.95 1.94 -11.50
CA TYR A 117 -9.22 0.84 -10.88
C TYR A 117 -10.22 -0.24 -10.48
N VAL A 118 -9.98 -1.48 -10.92
CA VAL A 118 -10.81 -2.64 -10.58
C VAL A 118 -9.96 -3.69 -9.87
N GLU A 119 -10.38 -4.08 -8.67
CA GLU A 119 -9.75 -5.15 -7.89
C GLU A 119 -10.82 -6.04 -7.25
N GLN A 120 -10.54 -7.34 -7.18
CA GLN A 120 -11.47 -8.33 -6.63
C GLN A 120 -11.40 -8.38 -5.10
N GLN A 121 -10.19 -8.31 -4.54
CA GLN A 121 -9.93 -8.45 -3.11
C GLN A 121 -10.26 -7.15 -2.38
N THR A 122 -11.28 -7.19 -1.51
CA THR A 122 -11.75 -6.02 -0.74
C THR A 122 -10.61 -5.28 -0.07
N HIS A 123 -9.74 -6.01 0.64
CA HIS A 123 -8.64 -5.41 1.41
C HIS A 123 -7.61 -4.69 0.52
N LEU A 124 -7.35 -5.17 -0.70
CA LEU A 124 -6.46 -4.49 -1.65
C LEU A 124 -7.12 -3.25 -2.24
N CYS A 125 -8.42 -3.30 -2.50
CA CYS A 125 -9.19 -2.16 -2.98
C CYS A 125 -9.23 -1.03 -1.94
N GLU A 126 -9.49 -1.35 -0.67
CA GLU A 126 -9.47 -0.40 0.45
C GLU A 126 -8.07 0.20 0.64
N LEU A 127 -7.04 -0.64 0.57
CA LEU A 127 -5.64 -0.21 0.65
C LEU A 127 -5.26 0.74 -0.48
N ALA A 128 -5.62 0.40 -1.72
CA ALA A 128 -5.38 1.25 -2.89
C ALA A 128 -6.12 2.58 -2.77
N ALA A 129 -7.38 2.57 -2.31
CA ALA A 129 -8.16 3.78 -2.06
C ALA A 129 -7.45 4.72 -1.09
N TYR A 130 -7.03 4.18 0.06
CA TYR A 130 -6.32 4.92 1.08
C TYR A 130 -5.01 5.50 0.54
N ASN A 131 -4.19 4.70 -0.15
CA ASN A 131 -2.89 5.14 -0.67
C ASN A 131 -3.04 6.17 -1.80
N PHE A 132 -3.99 6.00 -2.72
CA PHE A 132 -4.26 7.00 -3.75
C PHE A 132 -4.69 8.35 -3.16
N GLN A 133 -5.42 8.33 -2.04
CA GLN A 133 -5.72 9.56 -1.31
C GLN A 133 -4.45 10.22 -0.75
N GLN A 134 -3.55 9.46 -0.12
CA GLN A 134 -2.26 9.99 0.39
C GLN A 134 -1.41 10.57 -0.74
N LEU A 135 -1.42 9.92 -1.90
CA LEU A 135 -0.71 10.35 -3.11
C LEU A 135 -1.46 11.40 -3.94
N LYS A 136 -2.58 11.93 -3.42
CA LYS A 136 -3.40 12.98 -4.04
C LYS A 136 -3.93 12.62 -5.44
N LYS A 137 -4.19 11.34 -5.72
CA LYS A 137 -4.77 10.84 -6.97
C LYS A 137 -6.28 10.66 -6.90
N LYS A 138 -7.00 11.79 -6.81
CA LYS A 138 -8.47 11.81 -6.68
C LYS A 138 -9.22 11.42 -7.95
N GLN A 139 -8.56 11.40 -9.11
CA GLN A 139 -9.16 11.04 -10.40
C GLN A 139 -9.29 9.53 -10.63
N ILE A 140 -8.79 8.71 -9.70
CA ILE A 140 -8.90 7.26 -9.76
C ILE A 140 -10.23 6.85 -9.10
N LEU A 141 -11.16 6.38 -9.92
CA LEU A 141 -12.41 5.79 -9.48
C LEU A 141 -12.19 4.32 -9.14
N LEU A 142 -12.37 3.96 -7.86
CA LEU A 142 -12.25 2.58 -7.42
C LEU A 142 -13.55 1.80 -7.64
N ARG A 143 -13.40 0.55 -8.07
CA ARG A 143 -14.46 -0.43 -8.22
C ARG A 143 -13.99 -1.76 -7.65
N GLN A 144 -14.70 -2.26 -6.66
CA GLN A 144 -14.54 -3.66 -6.29
C GLN A 144 -15.30 -4.53 -7.30
N ARG A 145 -14.63 -5.53 -7.86
CA ARG A 145 -15.31 -6.53 -8.68
C ARG A 145 -16.00 -7.56 -7.79
N LEU A 146 -17.31 -7.42 -7.60
CA LEU A 146 -18.18 -8.49 -7.13
C LEU A 146 -18.38 -9.47 -8.32
N PHE A 147 -18.36 -10.78 -8.07
CA PHE A 147 -18.24 -11.90 -9.03
C PHE A 147 -18.98 -11.77 -10.39
N TRP A 148 -18.49 -12.50 -11.41
CA TRP A 148 -19.19 -12.73 -12.69
C TRP A 148 -20.47 -13.53 -12.50
#